data_AF-A0A353IQN5-F1
#
_entry.id   AF-A0A353IQN5-F1
#
_cell.length_a   1.000
_cell.length_b   1.000
_cell.length_c   1.000
_cell.angle_alpha   90.00
_cell.angle_beta   90.00
_cell.angle_gamma   90.00
#
_symmetry.space_group_name_H-M   'P 1'
#
loop_
_entity.id
_entity.type
_entity.pdbx_description
1 polymer ?
#
loop_
_entity_poly.entity_id
_entity_poly.type
_entity_poly.pdbx_seq_one_letter_code
_entity_poly.pdbx_strand_id
1 'polypeptide(L)'
;MAFPGIKDLQKRADVIAYLNQNSDNPLPIPEPKAAPAADEKAEDAAEESGKPEVLALLAEADPAKGEQAAALCKVCHTFDAGGASMVGPNLHNVVGADIGHVEGFNYSAALKDKGGAWTYERLDEWLKNPQA
;
A
#
# COMPACT_ATOMS: atom_id res chain seq x y z
N MET A 1 5.09 6.12 18.54
CA MET A 1 5.82 6.99 17.60
C MET A 1 5.01 7.08 16.32
N ALA A 2 4.88 8.26 15.71
CA ALA A 2 4.21 8.41 14.43
C ALA A 2 5.18 8.10 13.29
N PHE A 3 4.72 7.40 12.26
CA PHE A 3 5.49 7.20 11.03
C PHE A 3 5.49 8.50 10.22
N PRO A 4 6.64 9.13 9.94
CA PRO A 4 6.70 10.44 9.26
C PRO A 4 6.36 10.39 7.75
N GLY A 5 6.19 9.19 7.20
CA GLY A 5 6.05 8.95 5.76
C GLY A 5 7.38 8.94 5.01
N ILE A 6 7.33 8.50 3.75
CA ILE A 6 8.43 8.40 2.80
C ILE A 6 8.22 9.48 1.74
N LYS A 7 9.05 10.53 1.73
CA LYS A 7 8.89 11.66 0.80
C LYS A 7 9.37 11.36 -0.62
N ASP A 8 10.37 10.49 -0.73
CA ASP A 8 10.92 10.06 -2.01
C ASP A 8 9.93 9.14 -2.75
N LEU A 9 9.61 9.49 -4.00
CA LEU A 9 8.60 8.78 -4.78
C LEU A 9 9.09 7.38 -5.21
N GLN A 10 10.35 7.25 -5.64
CA GLN A 10 10.91 5.94 -6.03
C GLN A 10 10.91 4.98 -4.84
N LYS A 11 11.32 5.45 -3.66
CA LYS A 11 11.31 4.65 -2.44
C LYS A 11 9.91 4.20 -2.04
N ARG A 12 8.86 5.00 -2.33
CA ARG A 12 7.47 4.54 -2.15
C ARG A 12 7.09 3.46 -3.15
N ALA A 13 7.44 3.62 -4.43
CA ALA A 13 7.21 2.59 -5.45
C ALA A 13 7.91 1.27 -5.08
N ASP A 14 9.17 1.33 -4.63
CA ASP A 14 9.93 0.16 -4.17
C ASP A 14 9.23 -0.53 -2.99
N VAL A 15 8.76 0.23 -1.98
CA VAL A 15 8.01 -0.33 -0.83
C VAL A 15 6.69 -0.95 -1.28
N ILE A 16 5.95 -0.31 -2.19
CA ILE A 16 4.70 -0.84 -2.72
C ILE A 16 4.95 -2.14 -3.49
N ALA A 17 6.01 -2.21 -4.29
CA ALA A 17 6.41 -3.42 -4.99
C ALA A 17 6.77 -4.56 -4.01
N TYR A 18 7.48 -4.25 -2.92
CA TYR A 18 7.73 -5.20 -1.83
C TYR A 18 6.45 -5.70 -1.15
N LEU A 19 5.52 -4.80 -0.84
CA LEU A 19 4.22 -5.18 -0.27
C LEU A 19 3.43 -6.07 -1.23
N ASN A 20 3.46 -5.77 -2.53
CA ASN A 20 2.78 -6.56 -3.55
C ASN A 20 3.41 -7.95 -3.70
N GLN A 21 4.74 -8.06 -3.55
CA GLN A 21 5.44 -9.35 -3.55
C GLN A 21 5.06 -10.23 -2.35
N ASN A 22 4.70 -9.62 -1.21
CA ASN A 22 4.21 -10.32 -0.01
C ASN A 22 2.69 -10.49 -0.05
N SER A 23 2.17 -10.91 -1.20
CA SER A 23 0.76 -11.20 -1.42
C SER A 23 0.62 -12.54 -2.13
N ASP A 24 -0.36 -13.32 -1.74
CA ASP A 24 -0.78 -14.53 -2.44
C ASP A 24 -1.47 -14.19 -3.77
N ASN A 25 -2.05 -13.00 -3.86
CA ASN A 25 -2.71 -12.47 -5.05
C ASN A 25 -2.13 -11.08 -5.39
N PRO A 26 -0.89 -11.01 -5.88
CA PRO A 26 -0.28 -9.74 -6.25
C PRO A 26 -1.11 -9.06 -7.35
N LEU A 27 -1.38 -7.76 -7.19
CA LEU A 27 -1.99 -6.99 -8.25
C LEU A 27 -1.04 -6.90 -9.46
N PRO A 28 -1.56 -6.89 -10.69
CA PRO A 28 -0.73 -6.72 -11.88
C PRO A 28 -0.10 -5.33 -11.88
N ILE A 29 1.21 -5.27 -12.08
CA ILE A 29 1.91 -3.99 -12.25
C ILE A 29 1.52 -3.44 -13.63
N PRO A 30 0.97 -2.22 -13.72
CA PRO A 30 0.59 -1.64 -15.00
C PRO A 30 1.82 -1.49 -15.90
N GLU A 31 1.73 -2.01 -17.12
CA GLU A 31 2.79 -1.83 -18.11
C GLU A 31 2.94 -0.33 -18.44
N PRO A 32 4.17 0.16 -18.72
CA PRO A 32 4.42 1.56 -19.06
C PRO A 32 3.73 2.01 -20.36
N LYS A 33 3.03 1.11 -21.07
CA LYS A 33 2.21 1.43 -22.24
C LYS A 33 0.72 1.25 -21.93
N ALA A 34 0.11 2.39 -21.61
CA ALA A 34 -1.32 2.62 -21.41
C ALA A 34 -1.94 1.82 -20.25
N ALA A 35 -2.30 2.55 -19.19
CA ALA A 35 -3.33 2.11 -18.25
C ALA A 35 -4.53 1.57 -19.05
N PRO A 36 -4.93 0.29 -18.87
CA PRO A 36 -6.19 -0.15 -19.41
C PRO A 36 -7.29 0.57 -18.63
N ALA A 37 -8.32 1.01 -19.36
CA ALA A 37 -9.50 1.64 -18.82
C ALA A 37 -10.07 0.79 -17.68
N ALA A 38 -10.40 1.49 -16.59
CA ALA A 38 -11.13 0.96 -15.46
C ALA A 38 -12.32 0.12 -15.93
N ASP A 39 -12.41 -1.10 -15.43
CA ASP A 39 -13.69 -1.81 -15.41
C ASP A 39 -14.62 -1.02 -14.48
N GLU A 40 -15.66 -0.44 -15.08
CA GLU A 40 -16.70 0.39 -14.47
C GLU A 40 -17.42 -0.36 -13.35
N LYS A 41 -16.88 -0.32 -12.11
CA LYS A 41 -17.71 -0.20 -10.90
C LYS A 41 -16.91 0.19 -9.65
N ALA A 42 -16.45 1.43 -9.60
CA ALA A 42 -16.07 2.10 -8.34
C ALA A 42 -16.21 3.61 -8.50
N GLU A 43 -17.42 4.05 -8.85
CA GLU A 43 -17.80 5.45 -8.86
C GLU A 43 -18.28 5.81 -7.45
N ASP A 44 -17.36 6.30 -6.61
CA ASP A 44 -17.48 7.58 -5.88
C ASP A 44 -16.19 7.80 -5.07
N ALA A 45 -15.77 9.06 -4.92
CA ALA A 45 -14.51 9.55 -4.35
C ALA A 45 -13.29 9.59 -5.28
N ALA A 46 -13.52 10.04 -6.51
CA ALA A 46 -12.52 10.81 -7.24
C ALA A 46 -12.58 12.26 -6.72
N GLU A 47 -11.76 12.61 -5.74
CA GLU A 47 -11.05 13.89 -5.76
C GLU A 47 -9.83 13.85 -4.83
N GLU A 48 -8.69 14.20 -5.42
CA GLU A 48 -7.32 14.23 -4.87
C GLU A 48 -6.58 12.89 -4.70
N SER A 49 -6.87 11.93 -5.61
CA SER A 49 -6.17 10.65 -5.69
C SER A 49 -4.82 10.74 -6.41
N GLY A 50 -3.84 10.00 -5.90
CA GLY A 50 -2.43 9.96 -6.23
C GLY A 50 -2.17 10.05 -7.72
N LYS A 51 -1.28 10.96 -8.09
CA LYS A 51 -0.86 11.14 -9.47
C LYS A 51 -0.41 9.79 -10.09
N PRO A 52 -0.55 9.62 -11.41
CA PRO A 52 -0.03 8.46 -12.15
C PRO A 52 1.51 8.27 -12.05
N GLU A 53 2.21 9.13 -11.32
CA GLU A 53 3.66 9.11 -11.16
C GLU A 53 4.16 7.85 -10.44
N VAL A 54 3.46 7.35 -9.40
CA VAL A 54 3.90 6.10 -8.71
C VAL A 54 3.73 4.88 -9.61
N LEU A 55 2.66 4.83 -10.41
CA LEU A 55 2.39 3.72 -11.31
C LEU A 55 3.47 3.58 -12.39
N ALA A 56 3.95 4.71 -12.91
CA ALA A 56 5.05 4.73 -13.87
C ALA A 56 6.34 4.13 -13.29
N LEU A 57 6.61 4.34 -12.00
CA LEU A 57 7.81 3.82 -11.34
C LEU A 57 7.68 2.37 -10.87
N LEU A 58 6.45 1.85 -10.69
CA LEU A 58 6.25 0.47 -10.24
C LEU A 58 6.81 -0.57 -11.21
N ALA A 59 6.82 -0.28 -12.52
CA ALA A 59 7.41 -1.17 -13.53
C ALA A 59 8.94 -1.33 -13.38
N GLU A 60 9.61 -0.34 -12.80
CA GLU A 60 11.06 -0.31 -12.58
C GLU A 60 11.44 -0.44 -11.09
N ALA A 61 10.44 -0.64 -10.23
CA ALA A 61 10.63 -0.71 -8.79
C ALA A 61 11.43 -1.97 -8.39
N ASP A 62 12.21 -1.83 -7.32
CA ASP A 62 13.06 -2.90 -6.78
C ASP A 62 12.52 -3.35 -5.42
N PRO A 63 11.84 -4.52 -5.33
CA PRO A 63 11.32 -5.03 -4.07
C PRO A 63 12.39 -5.24 -2.99
N ALA A 64 13.65 -5.50 -3.34
CA ALA A 64 14.72 -5.65 -2.35
C ALA A 64 15.08 -4.30 -1.72
N LYS A 65 15.08 -3.21 -2.51
CA LYS A 65 15.18 -1.84 -1.94
C LYS A 65 13.93 -1.47 -1.15
N GLY A 66 12.77 -1.95 -1.59
CA GLY A 66 11.51 -1.83 -0.87
C GLY A 66 11.57 -2.44 0.52
N GLU A 67 12.11 -3.65 0.63
CA GLU A 67 12.31 -4.31 1.91
C GLU A 67 13.25 -3.50 2.83
N GLN A 68 14.36 -2.99 2.30
CA GLN A 68 15.29 -2.15 3.06
C GLN A 68 14.60 -0.86 3.55
N ALA A 69 13.79 -0.25 2.70
CA ALA A 69 12.99 0.92 3.05
C ALA A 69 11.91 0.62 4.10
N ALA A 70 11.34 -0.59 4.07
CA ALA A 70 10.34 -1.08 5.00
C ALA A 70 10.93 -1.57 6.34
N ALA A 71 12.25 -1.48 6.55
CA ALA A 71 12.89 -1.88 7.81
C ALA A 71 12.29 -1.20 9.05
N LEU A 72 11.87 0.07 8.91
CA LEU A 72 11.17 0.79 9.99
C LEU A 72 9.78 0.23 10.28
N CYS A 73 9.12 -0.34 9.28
CA CYS A 73 7.77 -0.90 9.38
C CYS A 73 7.78 -2.21 10.16
N LYS A 74 8.89 -2.98 10.05
CA LYS A 74 9.11 -4.25 10.76
C LYS A 74 9.11 -4.11 12.30
N VAL A 75 9.24 -2.89 12.82
CA VAL A 75 9.09 -2.62 14.27
C VAL A 75 7.65 -2.83 14.75
N CYS A 76 6.67 -2.58 13.88
CA CYS A 76 5.25 -2.62 14.25
C CYS A 76 4.46 -3.68 13.48
N HIS A 77 4.93 -4.12 12.32
CA HIS A 77 4.21 -4.99 11.40
C HIS A 77 5.02 -6.24 11.04
N THR A 78 4.31 -7.35 10.83
CA THR A 78 4.82 -8.56 10.18
C THR A 78 4.38 -8.57 8.72
N PHE A 79 5.07 -9.35 7.89
CA PHE A 79 4.85 -9.40 6.42
C PHE A 79 4.58 -10.80 5.90
N ASP A 80 4.90 -11.84 6.68
CA ASP A 80 4.74 -13.22 6.26
C ASP A 80 3.27 -13.67 6.36
N ALA A 81 2.90 -14.61 5.49
CA ALA A 81 1.60 -15.27 5.53
C ALA A 81 1.32 -15.89 6.90
N GLY A 82 0.18 -15.53 7.50
CA GLY A 82 -0.20 -15.98 8.84
C GLY A 82 0.65 -15.39 9.98
N GLY A 83 1.47 -14.36 9.69
CA GLY A 83 2.25 -13.66 10.71
C GLY A 83 1.38 -12.96 11.75
N ALA A 84 1.90 -12.82 12.97
CA ALA A 84 1.17 -12.20 14.07
C ALA A 84 0.99 -10.69 13.87
N SER A 85 -0.18 -10.17 14.22
CA SER A 85 -0.36 -8.73 14.46
C SER A 85 0.35 -8.32 15.75
N MET A 86 1.06 -7.20 15.71
CA MET A 86 1.83 -6.67 16.83
C MET A 86 1.27 -5.32 17.28
N VAL A 87 2.07 -4.25 17.21
CA VAL A 87 1.60 -2.87 17.38
C VAL A 87 0.70 -2.46 16.22
N GLY A 88 1.03 -2.90 15.01
CA GLY A 88 0.20 -2.81 13.82
C GLY A 88 -0.25 -4.19 13.35
N PRO A 89 -1.24 -4.25 12.43
CA PRO A 89 -1.67 -5.51 11.84
C PRO A 89 -0.57 -6.16 10.99
N ASN A 90 -0.67 -7.45 10.73
CA ASN A 90 0.09 -8.08 9.65
C ASN A 90 -0.21 -7.40 8.29
N LEU A 91 0.81 -7.30 7.43
CA LEU A 91 0.73 -6.64 6.12
C LEU A 91 0.80 -7.61 4.94
N HIS A 92 0.80 -8.92 5.18
CA HIS A 92 0.62 -9.91 4.11
C HIS A 92 -0.73 -9.68 3.42
N ASN A 93 -0.77 -9.76 2.10
CA ASN A 93 -1.98 -9.47 1.30
C ASN A 93 -2.52 -8.03 1.45
N VAL A 94 -1.73 -7.05 1.93
CA VAL A 94 -2.25 -5.68 2.11
C VAL A 94 -2.59 -4.98 0.79
N VAL A 95 -1.85 -5.27 -0.28
CA VAL A 95 -2.07 -4.63 -1.59
C VAL A 95 -3.36 -5.15 -2.21
N GLY A 96 -4.28 -4.24 -2.53
CA GLY A 96 -5.60 -4.55 -3.07
C GLY A 96 -6.64 -4.99 -2.04
N ALA A 97 -6.23 -5.27 -0.79
CA ALA A 97 -7.19 -5.63 0.26
C ALA A 97 -7.94 -4.42 0.81
N ASP A 98 -9.10 -4.68 1.40
CA ASP A 98 -9.89 -3.65 2.07
C ASP A 98 -9.11 -3.01 3.23
N ILE A 99 -9.31 -1.71 3.41
CA ILE A 99 -8.78 -0.99 4.56
C ILE A 99 -9.42 -1.56 5.82
N GLY A 100 -8.58 -2.09 6.72
CA GLY A 100 -9.06 -2.68 7.96
C GLY A 100 -9.41 -4.18 7.88
N HIS A 101 -8.93 -4.91 6.87
CA HIS A 101 -9.32 -6.29 6.62
C HIS A 101 -8.78 -7.35 7.61
N VAL A 102 -7.75 -7.06 8.42
CA VAL A 102 -7.18 -8.08 9.31
C VAL A 102 -8.10 -8.32 10.50
N GLU A 103 -8.72 -9.49 10.54
CA GLU A 103 -9.66 -9.87 11.59
C GLU A 103 -9.03 -9.81 12.99
N GLY A 104 -9.80 -9.32 13.95
CA GLY A 104 -9.38 -9.23 15.35
C GLY A 104 -8.39 -8.09 15.66
N PHE A 105 -7.88 -7.36 14.65
CA PHE A 105 -7.06 -6.17 14.90
C PHE A 105 -7.94 -4.94 15.22
N ASN A 106 -7.56 -4.17 16.24
CA ASN A 106 -8.33 -3.00 16.66
C ASN A 106 -7.92 -1.75 15.88
N TYR A 107 -8.53 -1.56 14.71
CA TYR A 107 -8.33 -0.37 13.88
C TYR A 107 -8.96 0.89 14.48
N SER A 108 -8.31 2.04 14.26
CA SER A 108 -8.87 3.34 14.64
C SER A 108 -10.16 3.65 13.85
N ALA A 109 -11.06 4.45 14.43
CA ALA A 109 -12.27 4.90 13.74
C ALA A 109 -11.92 5.63 12.44
N ALA A 110 -10.98 6.58 12.50
CA ALA A 110 -10.52 7.35 11.35
C ALA A 110 -10.00 6.48 10.18
N LEU A 111 -9.35 5.34 10.45
CA LEU A 111 -8.89 4.47 9.38
C LEU A 111 -10.03 3.65 8.78
N LYS A 112 -10.96 3.17 9.62
CA LYS A 112 -12.16 2.45 9.15
C LYS A 112 -13.06 3.34 8.31
N ASP A 113 -13.18 4.62 8.67
CA ASP A 113 -14.01 5.59 7.96
C ASP A 113 -13.50 5.90 6.55
N LYS A 114 -12.20 5.66 6.25
CA LYS A 114 -11.66 5.84 4.88
C LYS A 114 -12.24 4.83 3.87
N GLY A 115 -12.67 3.64 4.33
CA GLY A 115 -13.27 2.58 3.51
C GLY A 115 -12.46 2.15 2.28
N GLY A 116 -13.01 1.27 1.43
CA GLY A 116 -12.41 0.85 0.16
C GLY A 116 -11.11 0.03 0.31
N ALA A 117 -10.36 -0.09 -0.78
CA ALA A 117 -9.17 -0.93 -0.88
C ALA A 117 -7.85 -0.14 -0.87
N TRP A 118 -6.76 -0.82 -0.51
CA TRP A 118 -5.38 -0.36 -0.64
C TRP A 118 -4.86 -0.52 -2.08
N THR A 119 -5.29 0.36 -2.98
CA THR A 119 -4.70 0.45 -4.34
C THR A 119 -3.28 1.01 -4.28
N TYR A 120 -2.54 0.92 -5.40
CA TYR A 120 -1.18 1.47 -5.48
C TYR A 120 -1.12 2.97 -5.22
N GLU A 121 -2.06 3.73 -5.77
CA GLU A 121 -2.18 5.18 -5.61
C GLU A 121 -2.50 5.54 -4.17
N ARG A 122 -3.40 4.78 -3.54
CA ARG A 122 -3.76 5.00 -2.15
C ARG A 122 -2.63 4.67 -1.18
N LEU A 123 -1.88 3.62 -1.48
CA LEU A 123 -0.66 3.28 -0.75
C LEU A 123 0.41 4.35 -0.95
N ASP A 124 0.57 4.93 -2.14
CA ASP A 124 1.48 6.05 -2.39
C ASP A 124 1.17 7.26 -1.51
N GLU A 125 -0.09 7.69 -1.48
CA GLU A 125 -0.55 8.78 -0.63
C GLU A 125 -0.31 8.49 0.86
N TRP A 126 -0.74 7.30 1.31
CA TRP A 126 -0.62 6.90 2.70
C TRP A 126 0.84 6.83 3.14
N LEU A 127 1.70 6.21 2.32
CA LEU A 127 3.13 6.12 2.59
C LEU A 127 3.80 7.50 2.53
N LYS A 128 3.30 8.46 1.74
CA LYS A 128 3.81 9.83 1.71
C LYS A 128 3.51 10.59 2.99
N ASN A 129 2.30 10.44 3.53
CA ASN A 129 1.90 11.06 4.79
C ASN A 129 0.71 10.32 5.47
N PRO A 130 0.95 9.37 6.38
CA PRO A 130 -0.11 8.59 7.05
C PRO A 130 -0.95 9.39 8.07
N GLN A 131 -0.54 10.61 8.38
CA GLN A 131 -1.22 11.50 9.33
C GLN A 131 -2.16 12.50 8.63
N ALA A 132 -2.28 12.41 7.30
CA ALA A 132 -3.13 13.29 6.49
C ALA A 132 -4.63 12.96 6.62
#